data_AF-A0A4P8HA33-F1
#
_entry.id   AF-A0A4P8HA33-F1
#
_cell.length_a   1.000
_cell.length_b   1.000
_cell.length_c   1.000
_cell.angle_alpha   90.00
_cell.angle_beta   90.00
_cell.angle_gamma   90.00
#
_symmetry.space_group_name_H-M   'P 1'
#
loop_
_entity.id
_entity.type
_entity.pdbx_description
1 polymer ?
#
loop_
_entity_poly.entity_id
_entity_poly.type
_entity_poly.pdbx_seq_one_letter_code
_entity_poly.pdbx_strand_id
1 'polypeptide(L)'
;MGAAPLPPESALPGMLVDVDWLADHLDDPQVLVVDVTAFLTRTDTGVRAESGADAFRAGHIPGAVFADLVDTFTTSEPVRFTALSSPAFARAAGGLGIDADVDVVVYDHGESEWATRLWWNLRLEGHDQVALLDGGLPAWRAAGHPLGTGDAQPVPRTFTARRRPELLADAAAVEAATAAGVPVVNALDPDAYSGRTRPYGRPGHIPGSTNAFFRELYDEDRDHRLVPAEQARAVLAPTGILDSAAAPIAYCGGGIAATLVAFSAARLGRPDVAVYDGSMTEWVAQGRPLETTPDRPAPPRTLVRPDTRYDPHQHRDRPDTTGGIMYFIVVKFRVKPEAAEAWPEIVRDFTEATRAEPGNLWFDWSRSLEDPHEYVLVEAFADDDAAAAHVGSAHFATMREEFPQRLQSTPRIISRKIEGEGWDAMGELQVD
;
A
#
# COMPACT_ATOMS: atom_id res chain seq x y z
N MET A 1 -3.24 24.17 -47.14
CA MET A 1 -3.40 23.76 -45.72
C MET A 1 -2.69 22.44 -45.60
N GLY A 2 -1.46 22.43 -45.08
CA GLY A 2 -0.76 21.17 -44.78
C GLY A 2 -1.47 20.50 -43.61
N ALA A 3 -1.76 19.21 -43.72
CA ALA A 3 -2.21 18.43 -42.58
C ALA A 3 -1.15 18.57 -41.48
N ALA A 4 -1.59 18.82 -40.25
CA ALA A 4 -0.70 18.74 -39.10
C ALA A 4 -0.05 17.35 -39.09
N PRO A 5 1.26 17.23 -38.82
CA PRO A 5 1.88 15.92 -38.66
C PRO A 5 1.08 15.13 -37.62
N LEU A 6 0.85 13.84 -37.90
CA LEU A 6 0.30 12.94 -36.90
C LEU A 6 1.23 12.99 -35.68
N PRO A 7 0.69 13.01 -34.45
CA PRO A 7 1.52 12.93 -33.25
C PRO A 7 2.39 11.66 -33.35
N PRO A 8 3.62 11.69 -32.83
CA PRO A 8 4.47 10.51 -32.80
C PRO A 8 3.74 9.35 -32.10
N GLU A 9 4.01 8.13 -32.53
CA GLU A 9 3.49 6.94 -31.86
C GLU A 9 4.11 6.87 -30.45
N SER A 10 3.29 6.60 -29.43
CA SER A 10 3.74 6.49 -28.03
C SER A 10 4.84 5.44 -27.91
N ALA A 11 5.91 5.76 -27.20
CA ALA A 11 7.00 4.85 -26.88
C ALA A 11 6.63 3.88 -25.74
N LEU A 12 5.56 4.15 -24.99
CA LEU A 12 5.17 3.35 -23.83
C LEU A 12 4.72 1.94 -24.25
N PRO A 13 5.27 0.87 -23.65
CA PRO A 13 4.85 -0.51 -23.93
C PRO A 13 3.47 -0.85 -23.35
N GLY A 14 2.89 0.03 -22.52
CA GLY A 14 1.60 -0.15 -21.89
C GLY A 14 1.43 0.74 -20.66
N MET A 15 0.50 0.37 -19.78
CA MET A 15 0.24 1.13 -18.54
C MET A 15 1.30 0.94 -17.45
N LEU A 16 2.21 -0.03 -17.63
CA LEU A 16 3.33 -0.30 -16.74
C LEU A 16 4.61 -0.39 -17.55
N VAL A 17 5.68 0.18 -17.02
CA VAL A 17 7.03 0.01 -17.52
C VAL A 17 7.90 -0.59 -16.44
N ASP A 18 8.85 -1.44 -16.85
CA ASP A 18 9.87 -1.95 -15.96
C ASP A 18 11.05 -0.96 -15.83
N VAL A 19 11.90 -1.22 -14.83
CA VAL A 19 13.02 -0.33 -14.49
C VAL A 19 14.14 -0.34 -15.53
N ASP A 20 14.31 -1.44 -16.27
CA ASP A 20 15.35 -1.56 -17.29
C ASP A 20 14.90 -0.86 -18.58
N TRP A 21 13.63 -1.01 -18.96
CA TRP A 21 13.02 -0.22 -20.01
C TRP A 21 13.18 1.27 -19.71
N LEU A 22 12.86 1.73 -18.50
CA LEU A 22 13.00 3.15 -18.19
C LEU A 22 14.46 3.61 -18.27
N ALA A 23 15.41 2.80 -17.78
CA ALA A 23 16.83 3.11 -17.87
C ALA A 23 17.31 3.27 -19.33
N ASP A 24 16.82 2.42 -20.24
CA ASP A 24 17.13 2.50 -21.67
C ASP A 24 16.50 3.70 -22.39
N HIS A 25 15.50 4.36 -21.78
CA HIS A 25 14.72 5.45 -22.39
C HIS A 25 14.85 6.80 -21.66
N LEU A 26 15.77 6.94 -20.68
CA LEU A 26 15.97 8.20 -19.95
C LEU A 26 16.38 9.38 -20.86
N ASP A 27 17.07 9.09 -21.96
CA ASP A 27 17.51 10.10 -22.94
C ASP A 27 16.48 10.33 -24.07
N ASP A 28 15.34 9.64 -24.05
CA ASP A 28 14.28 9.83 -25.04
C ASP A 28 13.56 11.18 -24.80
N PRO A 29 13.60 12.14 -25.75
CA PRO A 29 12.95 13.43 -25.59
C PRO A 29 11.41 13.38 -25.54
N GLN A 30 10.81 12.23 -25.85
CA GLN A 30 9.37 11.98 -25.73
C GLN A 30 8.98 11.49 -24.32
N VAL A 31 9.92 10.92 -23.56
CA VAL A 31 9.64 10.37 -22.22
C VAL A 31 9.90 11.42 -21.14
N LEU A 32 8.91 11.67 -20.30
CA LEU A 32 9.03 12.49 -19.10
C LEU A 32 8.79 11.65 -17.86
N VAL A 33 9.82 11.55 -17.02
CA VAL A 33 9.74 10.86 -15.73
C VAL A 33 9.22 11.82 -14.66
N VAL A 34 8.19 11.42 -13.93
CA VAL A 34 7.54 12.27 -12.91
C VAL A 34 7.50 11.55 -11.57
N ASP A 35 8.22 12.13 -10.60
CA ASP A 35 8.17 11.73 -9.19
C ASP A 35 6.98 12.42 -8.51
N VAL A 36 6.12 11.62 -7.87
CA VAL A 36 4.96 12.12 -7.09
C VAL A 36 5.03 11.70 -5.63
N THR A 37 6.22 11.42 -5.12
CA THR A 37 6.42 10.95 -3.75
C THR A 37 5.79 11.91 -2.75
N ALA A 38 4.99 11.35 -1.86
CA ALA A 38 4.45 11.99 -0.68
C ALA A 38 4.42 10.97 0.46
N PHE A 39 4.62 11.45 1.69
CA PHE A 39 4.68 10.62 2.88
C PHE A 39 3.44 10.80 3.73
N LEU A 40 2.87 9.70 4.21
CA LEU A 40 1.72 9.71 5.12
C LEU A 40 2.16 9.40 6.55
N THR A 41 2.06 10.39 7.43
CA THR A 41 2.34 10.23 8.86
C THR A 41 1.03 10.15 9.63
N ARG A 42 0.84 9.09 10.41
CA ARG A 42 -0.29 9.02 11.37
C ARG A 42 0.01 9.89 12.58
N THR A 43 -0.93 10.74 12.93
CA THR A 43 -0.89 11.61 14.12
C THR A 43 -2.08 11.29 15.02
N ASP A 44 -2.07 11.83 16.24
CA ASP A 44 -3.18 11.70 17.20
C ASP A 44 -4.52 12.25 16.66
N THR A 45 -4.45 13.15 15.67
CA THR A 45 -5.60 13.85 15.09
C THR A 45 -5.95 13.38 13.68
N GLY A 46 -5.26 12.37 13.13
CA GLY A 46 -5.57 11.79 11.83
C GLY A 46 -4.33 11.41 11.02
N VAL A 47 -4.40 11.62 9.71
CA VAL A 47 -3.28 11.38 8.79
C VAL A 47 -2.82 12.72 8.24
N ARG A 48 -1.52 12.96 8.29
CA ARG A 48 -0.86 14.11 7.66
C ARG A 48 -0.10 13.63 6.44
N ALA A 49 -0.38 14.23 5.28
CA ALA A 49 0.46 14.07 4.11
C ALA A 49 1.54 15.14 4.10
N GLU A 50 2.75 14.76 3.69
CA GLU A 50 3.91 15.64 3.57
C GLU A 50 4.51 15.48 2.17
N SER A 51 4.85 16.61 1.54
CA SER A 51 5.48 16.62 0.22
C SER A 51 6.82 15.89 0.25
N GLY A 52 7.08 15.05 -0.75
CA GLY A 52 8.36 14.38 -0.95
C GLY A 52 9.44 15.24 -1.60
N ALA A 53 9.25 16.56 -1.77
CA ALA A 53 10.20 17.43 -2.46
C ALA A 53 11.64 17.34 -1.92
N ASP A 54 11.78 17.23 -0.60
CA ASP A 54 13.09 17.10 0.05
C ASP A 54 13.74 15.74 -0.25
N ALA A 55 12.93 14.66 -0.27
CA ALA A 55 13.39 13.33 -0.64
C ALA A 55 13.77 13.27 -2.13
N PHE A 56 12.99 13.89 -3.00
CA PHE A 56 13.31 14.05 -4.42
C PHE A 56 14.67 14.73 -4.59
N ARG A 57 14.89 15.88 -3.95
CA ARG A 57 16.18 16.60 -4.03
C ARG A 57 17.36 15.77 -3.52
N ALA A 58 17.12 14.91 -2.53
CA ALA A 58 18.13 14.02 -1.98
C ALA A 58 18.46 12.81 -2.88
N GLY A 59 17.50 12.33 -3.68
CA GLY A 59 17.70 11.20 -4.59
C GLY A 59 16.45 10.83 -5.39
N HIS A 60 16.51 11.01 -6.70
CA HIS A 60 15.42 10.73 -7.65
C HIS A 60 15.93 9.99 -8.89
N ILE A 61 15.04 9.52 -9.77
CA ILE A 61 15.43 8.95 -11.06
C ILE A 61 16.02 10.06 -11.95
N PRO A 62 17.21 9.88 -12.57
CA PRO A 62 17.84 10.94 -13.36
C PRO A 62 16.90 11.54 -14.41
N GLY A 63 16.87 12.87 -14.51
CA GLY A 63 16.02 13.59 -15.47
C GLY A 63 14.56 13.74 -15.03
N ALA A 64 14.14 13.13 -13.91
CA ALA A 64 12.78 13.27 -13.43
C ALA A 64 12.43 14.71 -13.02
N VAL A 65 11.14 15.04 -13.13
CA VAL A 65 10.53 16.24 -12.55
C VAL A 65 9.68 15.85 -11.34
N PHE A 66 9.47 16.79 -10.41
CA PHE A 66 8.67 16.54 -9.21
C PHE A 66 7.28 17.16 -9.32
N ALA A 67 6.25 16.34 -9.16
CA ALA A 67 4.85 16.76 -9.14
C ALA A 67 4.31 16.69 -7.71
N ASP A 68 4.19 17.84 -7.07
CA ASP A 68 3.71 17.92 -5.69
C ASP A 68 2.19 17.72 -5.60
N LEU A 69 1.77 16.49 -5.31
CA LEU A 69 0.37 16.12 -5.10
C LEU A 69 -0.20 16.62 -3.75
N VAL A 70 0.65 17.09 -2.84
CA VAL A 70 0.25 17.55 -1.50
C VAL A 70 -0.09 19.04 -1.49
N ASP A 71 0.64 19.84 -2.26
CA ASP A 71 0.50 21.30 -2.25
C ASP A 71 0.10 21.90 -3.62
N THR A 72 0.50 21.29 -4.75
CA THR A 72 0.33 21.90 -6.08
C THR A 72 -0.82 21.28 -6.88
N PHE A 73 -0.92 19.95 -6.91
CA PHE A 73 -1.90 19.20 -7.71
C PHE A 73 -3.17 18.83 -6.93
N THR A 74 -3.56 19.67 -5.98
CA THR A 74 -4.69 19.42 -5.08
C THR A 74 -5.46 20.70 -4.75
N THR A 75 -6.75 20.55 -4.45
CA THR A 75 -7.52 21.58 -3.75
C THR A 75 -7.28 21.53 -2.24
N SER A 76 -7.58 22.63 -1.54
CA SER A 76 -7.57 22.70 -0.07
C SER A 76 -8.97 22.72 0.55
N GLU A 77 -10.01 23.07 -0.21
CA GLU A 77 -11.39 23.28 0.26
C GLU A 77 -12.41 22.74 -0.76
N PRO A 78 -13.60 22.24 -0.31
CA PRO A 78 -13.98 21.97 1.08
C PRO A 78 -13.27 20.71 1.64
N VAL A 79 -12.62 19.93 0.78
CA VAL A 79 -11.89 18.70 1.11
C VAL A 79 -10.54 18.74 0.40
N ARG A 80 -9.48 18.30 1.11
CA ARG A 80 -8.13 18.17 0.55
C ARG A 80 -8.05 17.00 -0.43
N PHE A 81 -7.06 17.06 -1.31
CA PHE A 81 -6.72 16.02 -2.29
C PHE A 81 -7.72 15.82 -3.42
N THR A 82 -8.70 16.72 -3.60
CA THR A 82 -9.60 16.64 -4.76
C THR A 82 -8.98 17.25 -6.01
N ALA A 83 -9.48 16.81 -7.17
CA ALA A 83 -9.00 17.18 -8.49
C ALA A 83 -9.14 18.68 -8.71
N LEU A 84 -8.07 19.28 -9.23
CA LEU A 84 -8.07 20.67 -9.66
C LEU A 84 -9.11 20.91 -10.77
N SER A 85 -9.50 22.17 -10.96
CA SER A 85 -10.19 22.57 -12.20
C SER A 85 -9.28 22.35 -13.43
N SER A 86 -9.86 22.06 -14.60
CA SER A 86 -9.08 21.85 -15.83
C SER A 86 -8.08 22.97 -16.15
N PRO A 87 -8.41 24.28 -16.00
CA PRO A 87 -7.43 25.34 -16.20
C PRO A 87 -6.28 25.33 -15.18
N ALA A 88 -6.53 24.93 -13.93
CA ALA A 88 -5.50 24.83 -12.90
C ALA A 88 -4.60 23.61 -13.13
N PHE A 89 -5.19 22.46 -13.44
CA PHE A 89 -4.44 21.26 -13.81
C PHE A 89 -3.57 21.50 -15.04
N ALA A 90 -4.13 22.11 -16.10
CA ALA A 90 -3.39 22.42 -17.32
C ALA A 90 -2.16 23.32 -17.07
N ARG A 91 -2.26 24.29 -16.15
CA ARG A 91 -1.11 25.11 -15.74
C ARG A 91 -0.07 24.30 -14.99
N ALA A 92 -0.49 23.45 -14.05
CA ALA A 92 0.42 22.63 -13.25
C ALA A 92 1.15 21.58 -14.12
N ALA A 93 0.40 20.78 -14.89
CA ALA A 93 0.94 19.77 -15.80
C ALA A 93 1.83 20.38 -16.89
N GLY A 94 1.39 21.48 -17.52
CA GLY A 94 2.20 22.21 -18.50
C GLY A 94 3.49 22.78 -17.89
N GLY A 95 3.44 23.24 -16.63
CA GLY A 95 4.61 23.72 -15.90
C GLY A 95 5.68 22.64 -15.67
N LEU A 96 5.29 21.36 -15.60
CA LEU A 96 6.20 20.22 -15.52
C LEU A 96 6.77 19.81 -16.88
N GLY A 97 6.22 20.34 -17.98
CA GLY A 97 6.61 20.00 -19.34
C GLY A 97 5.73 18.96 -20.02
N ILE A 98 4.55 18.63 -19.44
CA ILE A 98 3.61 17.69 -20.04
C ILE A 98 2.78 18.41 -21.12
N ASP A 99 2.71 17.82 -22.31
CA ASP A 99 1.77 18.20 -23.37
C ASP A 99 1.06 16.97 -23.98
N ALA A 100 0.52 17.11 -25.20
CA ALA A 100 -0.20 16.02 -25.86
C ALA A 100 0.71 14.96 -26.49
N ASP A 101 2.00 15.25 -26.68
CA ASP A 101 2.96 14.41 -27.42
C ASP A 101 4.00 13.76 -26.48
N VAL A 102 3.92 14.03 -25.17
CA VAL A 102 4.83 13.47 -24.16
C VAL A 102 4.27 12.17 -23.59
N ASP A 103 5.13 11.16 -23.50
CA ASP A 103 4.90 9.93 -22.75
C ASP A 103 5.31 10.12 -21.29
N VAL A 104 4.36 10.01 -20.36
CA VAL A 104 4.61 10.24 -18.95
C VAL A 104 4.86 8.92 -18.23
N VAL A 105 6.00 8.79 -17.55
CA VAL A 105 6.28 7.68 -16.63
C VAL A 105 6.23 8.20 -15.21
N VAL A 106 5.23 7.77 -14.45
CA VAL A 106 5.02 8.22 -13.07
C VAL A 106 5.56 7.19 -12.08
N TYR A 107 6.22 7.65 -11.03
CA TYR A 107 6.64 6.79 -9.92
C TYR A 107 6.49 7.49 -8.56
N ASP A 108 6.45 6.69 -7.51
CA ASP A 108 6.56 7.14 -6.12
C ASP A 108 7.53 6.25 -5.34
N HIS A 109 7.51 6.39 -4.01
CA HIS A 109 8.35 5.63 -3.08
C HIS A 109 7.95 4.16 -2.85
N GLY A 110 7.04 3.57 -3.63
CA GLY A 110 6.77 2.12 -3.67
C GLY A 110 5.30 1.74 -3.50
N GLU A 111 4.52 2.50 -2.74
CA GLU A 111 3.11 2.13 -2.48
C GLU A 111 2.18 2.34 -3.68
N SER A 112 2.66 2.98 -4.75
CA SER A 112 1.96 3.24 -6.02
C SER A 112 0.66 4.05 -5.92
N GLU A 113 0.14 4.34 -4.73
CA GLU A 113 -1.11 5.10 -4.55
C GLU A 113 -0.99 6.56 -5.01
N TRP A 114 0.19 7.16 -4.86
CA TRP A 114 0.45 8.53 -5.35
C TRP A 114 0.73 8.51 -6.85
N ALA A 115 1.48 7.52 -7.34
CA ALA A 115 1.70 7.32 -8.76
C ALA A 115 0.39 7.11 -9.53
N THR A 116 -0.49 6.25 -9.01
CA THR A 116 -1.82 6.03 -9.58
C THR A 116 -2.73 7.25 -9.45
N ARG A 117 -2.52 8.11 -8.44
CA ARG A 117 -3.25 9.39 -8.34
C ARG A 117 -2.94 10.32 -9.49
N LEU A 118 -1.67 10.54 -9.84
CA LEU A 118 -1.32 11.39 -10.98
C LEU A 118 -1.74 10.74 -12.30
N TRP A 119 -1.59 9.42 -12.45
CA TRP A 119 -2.12 8.68 -13.60
C TRP A 119 -3.62 8.94 -13.79
N TRP A 120 -4.41 8.85 -12.72
CA TRP A 120 -5.85 9.12 -12.80
C TRP A 120 -6.12 10.59 -13.14
N ASN A 121 -5.39 11.55 -12.57
CA ASN A 121 -5.56 12.97 -12.88
C ASN A 121 -5.26 13.29 -14.36
N LEU A 122 -4.16 12.74 -14.91
CA LEU A 122 -3.81 12.91 -16.32
C LEU A 122 -4.90 12.32 -17.22
N ARG A 123 -5.38 11.12 -16.87
CA ARG A 123 -6.50 10.52 -17.59
C ARG A 123 -7.78 11.33 -17.45
N LEU A 124 -8.11 11.81 -16.27
CA LEU A 124 -9.27 12.67 -16.05
C LEU A 124 -9.25 13.87 -16.99
N GLU A 125 -8.07 14.40 -17.34
CA GLU A 125 -7.91 15.53 -18.25
C GLU A 125 -7.57 15.14 -19.70
N GLY A 126 -7.78 13.87 -20.05
CA GLY A 126 -7.71 13.37 -21.43
C GLY A 126 -6.32 13.03 -21.94
N HIS A 127 -5.34 12.87 -21.05
CA HIS A 127 -3.99 12.41 -21.38
C HIS A 127 -3.84 10.92 -21.02
N ASP A 128 -3.86 10.06 -22.04
CA ASP A 128 -3.78 8.59 -21.88
C ASP A 128 -2.36 8.02 -22.02
N GLN A 129 -1.40 8.82 -22.51
CA GLN A 129 0.02 8.44 -22.69
C GLN A 129 0.77 8.48 -21.35
N VAL A 130 0.31 7.67 -20.40
CA VAL A 130 0.85 7.62 -19.05
C VAL A 130 0.99 6.17 -18.56
N ALA A 131 2.18 5.85 -18.09
CA ALA A 131 2.51 4.57 -17.48
C ALA A 131 3.02 4.78 -16.05
N LEU A 132 2.93 3.72 -15.23
CA LEU A 132 3.60 3.65 -13.94
C LEU A 132 4.93 2.91 -14.08
N LEU A 133 5.95 3.36 -13.36
CA LEU A 133 7.14 2.54 -13.13
C LEU A 133 6.81 1.45 -12.11
N ASP A 134 6.82 0.19 -12.54
CA ASP A 134 6.47 -0.93 -11.68
C ASP A 134 7.49 -1.12 -10.55
N GLY A 135 7.03 -0.95 -9.30
CA GLY A 135 7.85 -0.97 -8.09
C GLY A 135 8.51 0.37 -7.72
N GLY A 136 8.31 1.41 -8.53
CA GLY A 136 8.74 2.78 -8.25
C GLY A 136 10.23 2.94 -7.94
N LEU A 137 10.54 3.92 -7.07
CA LEU A 137 11.92 4.20 -6.66
C LEU A 137 12.60 3.03 -5.91
N PRO A 138 11.90 2.23 -5.06
CA PRO A 138 12.48 1.03 -4.47
C PRO A 138 13.01 0.04 -5.50
N ALA A 139 12.21 -0.34 -6.51
CA ALA A 139 12.66 -1.27 -7.55
C ALA A 139 13.80 -0.70 -8.39
N TRP A 140 13.79 0.60 -8.68
CA TRP A 140 14.89 1.26 -9.37
C TRP A 140 16.21 1.12 -8.61
N ARG A 141 16.19 1.34 -7.29
CA ARG A 141 17.35 1.17 -6.40
C ARG A 141 17.78 -0.29 -6.29
N ALA A 142 16.83 -1.21 -6.16
CA ALA A 142 17.10 -2.65 -6.08
C ALA A 142 17.80 -3.18 -7.34
N ALA A 143 17.45 -2.64 -8.51
CA ALA A 143 18.12 -2.95 -9.78
C ALA A 143 19.53 -2.31 -9.93
N GLY A 144 19.95 -1.46 -8.98
CA GLY A 144 21.26 -0.81 -9.00
C GLY A 144 21.39 0.35 -9.99
N HIS A 145 20.27 0.87 -10.49
CA HIS A 145 20.27 2.02 -11.39
C HIS A 145 20.66 3.33 -10.67
N PRO A 146 21.33 4.27 -11.36
CA PRO A 146 21.84 5.49 -10.73
C PRO A 146 20.72 6.43 -10.28
N LEU A 147 21.01 7.28 -9.29
CA LEU A 147 20.11 8.35 -8.84
C LEU A 147 20.64 9.73 -9.25
N GLY A 148 19.72 10.61 -9.64
CA GLY A 148 19.93 12.05 -9.71
C GLY A 148 19.76 12.71 -8.34
N THR A 149 20.24 13.95 -8.20
CA THR A 149 20.08 14.78 -6.99
C THR A 149 19.89 16.24 -7.39
N GLY A 150 19.38 17.07 -6.47
CA GLY A 150 19.12 18.49 -6.71
C GLY A 150 17.71 18.78 -7.22
N ASP A 151 17.49 20.02 -7.62
CA ASP A 151 16.18 20.51 -8.07
C ASP A 151 15.86 20.07 -9.51
N ALA A 152 14.58 19.75 -9.75
CA ALA A 152 14.08 19.52 -11.09
C ALA A 152 14.22 20.79 -11.97
N GLN A 153 14.47 20.59 -13.27
CA GLN A 153 14.54 21.67 -14.26
C GLN A 153 13.51 21.41 -15.38
N PRO A 154 12.20 21.50 -15.10
CA PRO A 154 11.17 21.25 -16.11
C PRO A 154 11.28 22.30 -17.23
N VAL A 155 11.03 21.87 -18.47
CA VAL A 155 10.87 22.77 -19.62
C VAL A 155 9.37 22.95 -19.86
N PRO A 156 8.78 24.10 -19.50
CA PRO A 156 7.33 24.25 -19.56
C PRO A 156 6.76 24.07 -20.97
N ARG A 157 5.62 23.40 -21.05
CA ARG A 157 4.85 23.18 -22.28
C ARG A 157 3.38 23.58 -22.10
N THR A 158 2.60 23.49 -23.18
CA THR A 158 1.16 23.80 -23.14
C THR A 158 0.36 22.51 -23.03
N PHE A 159 -0.21 22.26 -21.85
CA PHE A 159 -1.16 21.17 -21.66
C PHE A 159 -2.57 21.60 -22.08
N THR A 160 -3.22 20.82 -22.95
CA THR A 160 -4.62 21.06 -23.34
C THR A 160 -5.54 20.05 -22.65
N ALA A 161 -6.19 20.48 -21.58
CA ALA A 161 -7.11 19.64 -20.83
C ALA A 161 -8.39 19.30 -21.62
N ARG A 162 -8.73 18.01 -21.65
CA ARG A 162 -9.96 17.44 -22.22
C ARG A 162 -10.65 16.58 -21.16
N ARG A 163 -11.28 17.24 -20.19
CA ARG A 163 -11.91 16.61 -19.03
C ARG A 163 -12.87 15.48 -19.45
N ARG A 164 -12.69 14.30 -18.85
CA ARG A 164 -13.55 13.11 -18.90
C ARG A 164 -14.39 13.00 -17.62
N PRO A 165 -15.55 13.68 -17.54
CA PRO A 165 -16.34 13.73 -16.31
C PRO A 165 -16.79 12.34 -15.83
N GLU A 166 -16.88 11.36 -16.72
CA GLU A 166 -17.22 9.97 -16.41
C GLU A 166 -16.21 9.25 -15.49
N LEU A 167 -14.97 9.75 -15.37
CA LEU A 167 -13.95 9.20 -14.46
C LEU A 167 -13.99 9.78 -13.05
N LEU A 168 -14.85 10.78 -12.81
CA LEU A 168 -15.01 11.48 -11.54
C LEU A 168 -16.44 11.29 -11.03
N ALA A 169 -16.58 10.72 -9.84
CA ALA A 169 -17.86 10.61 -9.15
C ALA A 169 -17.95 11.64 -8.03
N ASP A 170 -19.14 12.20 -7.82
CA ASP A 170 -19.50 12.94 -6.64
C ASP A 170 -20.36 12.07 -5.68
N ALA A 171 -20.69 12.62 -4.51
CA ALA A 171 -21.48 11.89 -3.53
C ALA A 171 -22.89 11.51 -4.03
N ALA A 172 -23.49 12.28 -4.93
CA ALA A 172 -24.80 11.97 -5.50
C ALA A 172 -24.71 10.81 -6.51
N ALA A 173 -23.65 10.76 -7.31
CA ALA A 173 -23.36 9.64 -8.20
C ALA A 173 -23.13 8.35 -7.40
N VAL A 174 -22.47 8.42 -6.25
CA VAL A 174 -22.32 7.27 -5.34
C VAL A 174 -23.66 6.77 -4.83
N GLU A 175 -24.55 7.66 -4.36
CA GLU A 175 -25.89 7.27 -3.92
C GLU A 175 -26.73 6.64 -5.03
N ALA A 176 -26.65 7.19 -6.25
CA ALA A 176 -27.33 6.64 -7.41
C ALA A 176 -26.78 5.26 -7.78
N ALA A 177 -25.45 5.08 -7.73
CA ALA A 177 -24.78 3.82 -8.01
C ALA A 177 -25.18 2.73 -7.01
N THR A 178 -25.11 3.01 -5.71
CA THR A 178 -25.50 2.04 -4.67
C THR A 178 -26.97 1.67 -4.75
N ALA A 179 -27.87 2.64 -5.00
CA ALA A 179 -29.30 2.39 -5.19
C ALA A 179 -29.60 1.54 -6.44
N ALA A 180 -28.78 1.67 -7.49
CA ALA A 180 -28.89 0.89 -8.73
C ALA A 180 -28.17 -0.47 -8.67
N GLY A 181 -27.47 -0.79 -7.57
CA GLY A 181 -26.66 -2.00 -7.46
C GLY A 181 -25.39 -1.98 -8.32
N VAL A 182 -24.94 -0.80 -8.76
CA VAL A 182 -23.65 -0.63 -9.43
C VAL A 182 -22.54 -0.73 -8.38
N PRO A 183 -21.45 -1.48 -8.61
CA PRO A 183 -20.41 -1.65 -7.62
C PRO A 183 -19.79 -0.32 -7.19
N VAL A 184 -19.80 -0.09 -5.88
CA VAL A 184 -19.05 0.95 -5.21
C VAL A 184 -18.02 0.25 -4.31
N VAL A 185 -16.74 0.53 -4.48
CA VAL A 185 -15.64 -0.23 -3.89
C VAL A 185 -14.79 0.66 -3.00
N ASN A 186 -14.70 0.30 -1.73
CA ASN A 186 -13.86 0.93 -0.73
C ASN A 186 -12.46 0.33 -0.76
N ALA A 187 -11.43 1.17 -0.91
CA ALA A 187 -10.04 0.75 -0.95
C ALA A 187 -9.35 0.61 0.42
N LEU A 188 -10.01 1.03 1.51
CA LEU A 188 -9.42 1.09 2.85
C LEU A 188 -9.24 -0.28 3.50
N ASP A 189 -8.49 -0.28 4.61
CA ASP A 189 -8.31 -1.43 5.48
C ASP A 189 -9.64 -2.05 5.93
N PRO A 190 -9.78 -3.40 5.97
CA PRO A 190 -11.01 -4.08 6.38
C PRO A 190 -11.52 -3.69 7.77
N ASP A 191 -10.66 -3.27 8.71
CA ASP A 191 -11.06 -2.77 10.02
C ASP A 191 -11.72 -1.39 9.93
N ALA A 192 -11.20 -0.52 9.07
CA ALA A 192 -11.79 0.78 8.81
C ALA A 192 -13.13 0.61 8.08
N TYR A 193 -13.17 -0.26 7.07
CA TYR A 193 -14.38 -0.59 6.33
C TYR A 193 -15.49 -1.13 7.25
N SER A 194 -15.19 -2.14 8.07
CA SER A 194 -16.18 -2.76 8.95
C SER A 194 -16.67 -1.84 10.08
N GLY A 195 -15.89 -0.80 10.41
CA GLY A 195 -16.15 0.10 11.53
C GLY A 195 -15.53 -0.35 12.85
N ARG A 196 -14.66 -1.38 12.83
CA ARG A 196 -13.81 -1.76 13.98
C ARG A 196 -12.89 -0.61 14.37
N THR A 197 -12.34 0.10 13.38
CA THR A 197 -11.63 1.37 13.59
C THR A 197 -12.44 2.54 13.03
N ARG A 198 -12.05 3.76 13.41
CA ARG A 198 -12.78 5.00 13.06
C ARG A 198 -11.84 6.11 12.56
N PRO A 199 -11.02 5.86 11.52
CA PRO A 199 -10.04 6.84 11.06
C PRO A 199 -10.66 8.16 10.59
N TYR A 200 -11.94 8.16 10.21
CA TYR A 200 -12.70 9.35 9.78
C TYR A 200 -13.77 9.77 10.82
N GLY A 201 -13.57 9.43 12.10
CA GLY A 201 -14.42 9.84 13.23
C GLY A 201 -15.73 9.06 13.40
N ARG A 202 -16.35 8.57 12.31
CA ARG A 202 -17.52 7.68 12.34
C ARG A 202 -17.14 6.27 11.89
N PRO A 203 -17.70 5.21 12.51
CA PRO A 203 -17.43 3.83 12.11
C PRO A 203 -18.16 3.48 10.81
N GLY A 204 -17.53 2.63 10.01
CA GLY A 204 -18.18 1.97 8.89
C GLY A 204 -17.81 2.54 7.52
N HIS A 205 -18.61 2.16 6.54
CA HIS A 205 -18.42 2.43 5.11
C HIS A 205 -19.72 2.95 4.47
N ILE A 206 -19.63 3.33 3.20
CA ILE A 206 -20.78 3.80 2.43
C ILE A 206 -21.76 2.63 2.23
N PRO A 207 -23.06 2.80 2.53
CA PRO A 207 -24.04 1.72 2.42
C PRO A 207 -24.03 1.00 1.07
N GLY A 208 -24.07 -0.33 1.10
CA GLY A 208 -24.07 -1.16 -0.12
C GLY A 208 -22.76 -1.19 -0.91
N SER A 209 -21.69 -0.55 -0.43
CA SER A 209 -20.35 -0.72 -1.02
C SER A 209 -19.75 -2.10 -0.68
N THR A 210 -18.63 -2.42 -1.33
CA THR A 210 -17.78 -3.59 -1.04
C THR A 210 -16.36 -3.12 -0.72
N ASN A 211 -15.45 -4.03 -0.35
CA ASN A 211 -14.08 -3.69 0.02
C ASN A 211 -13.06 -4.45 -0.83
N ALA A 212 -12.08 -3.73 -1.36
CA ALA A 212 -10.85 -4.27 -1.96
C ALA A 212 -9.67 -3.50 -1.39
N PHE A 213 -8.96 -4.09 -0.43
CA PHE A 213 -7.90 -3.37 0.29
C PHE A 213 -6.72 -3.08 -0.65
N PHE A 214 -6.37 -1.80 -0.81
CA PHE A 214 -5.36 -1.37 -1.78
C PHE A 214 -3.99 -2.02 -1.57
N ARG A 215 -3.62 -2.35 -0.32
CA ARG A 215 -2.35 -3.02 0.01
C ARG A 215 -2.27 -4.47 -0.45
N GLU A 216 -3.35 -5.06 -0.94
CA GLU A 216 -3.34 -6.37 -1.60
C GLU A 216 -3.04 -6.26 -3.11
N LEU A 217 -2.85 -5.05 -3.65
CA LEU A 217 -2.61 -4.78 -5.08
C LEU A 217 -1.14 -4.51 -5.43
N TYR A 218 -0.26 -4.44 -4.43
CA TYR A 218 1.20 -4.41 -4.59
C TYR A 218 1.86 -5.35 -3.57
N ASP A 219 3.12 -5.69 -3.80
CA ASP A 219 3.88 -6.64 -2.99
C ASP A 219 5.21 -6.02 -2.57
N GLU A 220 5.32 -5.66 -1.28
CA GLU A 220 6.53 -5.08 -0.68
C GLU A 220 7.74 -6.00 -0.80
N ASP A 221 7.53 -7.32 -0.68
CA ASP A 221 8.60 -8.32 -0.77
C ASP A 221 9.07 -8.54 -2.22
N ARG A 222 8.36 -7.98 -3.19
CA ARG A 222 8.69 -8.00 -4.62
C ARG A 222 9.11 -6.61 -5.10
N ASP A 223 9.98 -5.95 -4.34
CA ASP A 223 10.45 -4.59 -4.61
C ASP A 223 9.29 -3.60 -4.83
N HIS A 224 8.22 -3.74 -4.03
CA HIS A 224 7.01 -2.92 -4.13
C HIS A 224 6.25 -2.99 -5.46
N ARG A 225 6.53 -4.00 -6.31
CA ARG A 225 5.87 -4.15 -7.60
C ARG A 225 4.38 -4.44 -7.44
N LEU A 226 3.60 -4.04 -8.43
CA LEU A 226 2.19 -4.39 -8.45
C LEU A 226 2.03 -5.91 -8.59
N VAL A 227 1.00 -6.45 -7.93
CA VAL A 227 0.75 -7.90 -7.99
C VAL A 227 0.44 -8.34 -9.43
N PRO A 228 0.73 -9.62 -9.77
CA PRO A 228 0.36 -10.18 -11.07
C PRO A 228 -1.14 -10.08 -11.34
N ALA A 229 -1.53 -10.08 -12.62
CA ALA A 229 -2.92 -9.92 -13.04
C ALA A 229 -3.89 -10.94 -12.41
N GLU A 230 -3.45 -12.17 -12.18
CA GLU A 230 -4.25 -13.20 -11.50
C GLU A 230 -4.57 -12.82 -10.05
N GLN A 231 -3.58 -12.32 -9.30
CA GLN A 231 -3.75 -11.90 -7.91
C GLN A 231 -4.58 -10.62 -7.83
N ALA A 232 -4.35 -9.64 -8.70
CA ALA A 232 -5.20 -8.44 -8.79
C ALA A 232 -6.66 -8.83 -9.09
N ARG A 233 -6.89 -9.81 -9.96
CA ARG A 233 -8.23 -10.33 -10.25
C ARG A 233 -8.86 -11.00 -9.03
N ALA A 234 -8.09 -11.74 -8.23
CA ALA A 234 -8.58 -12.37 -7.00
C ALA A 234 -9.05 -11.33 -5.96
N VAL A 235 -8.37 -10.19 -5.86
CA VAL A 235 -8.75 -9.08 -4.97
C VAL A 235 -10.00 -8.36 -5.50
N LEU A 236 -10.07 -8.12 -6.82
CA LEU A 236 -11.10 -7.26 -7.40
C LEU A 236 -12.39 -7.99 -7.79
N ALA A 237 -12.34 -9.24 -8.24
CA ALA A 237 -13.53 -9.97 -8.70
C ALA A 237 -14.66 -10.07 -7.65
N PRO A 238 -14.39 -10.33 -6.35
CA PRO A 238 -15.44 -10.39 -5.33
C PRO A 238 -16.24 -9.10 -5.15
N THR A 239 -15.71 -7.95 -5.60
CA THR A 239 -16.38 -6.65 -5.52
C THR A 239 -17.40 -6.42 -6.64
N GLY A 240 -17.38 -7.25 -7.69
CA GLY A 240 -18.18 -7.06 -8.90
C GLY A 240 -17.66 -5.98 -9.86
N ILE A 241 -16.56 -5.28 -9.51
CA ILE A 241 -16.01 -4.17 -10.30
C ILE A 241 -15.63 -4.59 -11.73
N LEU A 242 -15.17 -5.82 -11.92
CA LEU A 242 -14.69 -6.31 -13.22
C LEU A 242 -15.83 -6.64 -14.19
N ASP A 243 -16.98 -7.10 -13.66
CA ASP A 243 -18.06 -7.70 -14.47
C ASP A 243 -19.29 -6.79 -14.62
N SER A 244 -19.32 -5.64 -13.94
CA SER A 244 -20.47 -4.72 -13.97
C SER A 244 -20.78 -4.18 -15.38
N ALA A 245 -22.04 -4.17 -15.79
CA ALA A 245 -22.41 -3.53 -17.06
C ALA A 245 -22.26 -1.99 -17.04
N ALA A 246 -22.43 -1.38 -15.87
CA ALA A 246 -22.28 0.07 -15.66
C ALA A 246 -20.89 0.39 -15.08
N ALA A 247 -20.43 1.62 -15.26
CA ALA A 247 -19.16 2.12 -14.72
C ALA A 247 -19.15 2.06 -13.18
N PRO A 248 -18.26 1.27 -12.55
CA PRO A 248 -18.14 1.19 -11.10
C PRO A 248 -17.51 2.44 -10.52
N ILE A 249 -17.61 2.60 -9.20
CA ILE A 249 -16.98 3.70 -8.47
C ILE A 249 -16.02 3.14 -7.41
N ALA A 250 -14.80 3.64 -7.36
CA ALA A 250 -13.85 3.39 -6.29
C ALA A 250 -13.74 4.60 -5.34
N TYR A 251 -13.56 4.36 -4.04
CA TYR A 251 -13.36 5.41 -3.04
C TYR A 251 -12.46 4.93 -1.90
N CYS A 252 -11.90 5.85 -1.13
CA CYS A 252 -11.09 5.53 0.05
C CYS A 252 -11.30 6.57 1.16
N GLY A 253 -10.22 7.06 1.77
CA GLY A 253 -10.24 8.17 2.71
C GLY A 253 -10.36 9.55 2.07
N GLY A 254 -9.56 9.80 1.03
CA GLY A 254 -9.43 11.09 0.37
C GLY A 254 -9.04 10.96 -1.11
N GLY A 255 -9.57 9.96 -1.81
CA GLY A 255 -9.42 9.83 -3.26
C GLY A 255 -8.05 9.36 -3.78
N ILE A 256 -7.07 9.10 -2.93
CA ILE A 256 -5.72 8.65 -3.31
C ILE A 256 -5.70 7.13 -3.58
N ALA A 257 -5.68 6.29 -2.53
CA ALA A 257 -5.65 4.83 -2.65
C ALA A 257 -6.75 4.21 -3.55
N ALA A 258 -7.89 4.90 -3.73
CA ALA A 258 -8.94 4.50 -4.66
C ALA A 258 -8.46 4.41 -6.11
N THR A 259 -7.50 5.25 -6.49
CA THR A 259 -6.92 5.27 -7.83
C THR A 259 -6.08 4.02 -8.11
N LEU A 260 -5.51 3.37 -7.08
CA LEU A 260 -4.83 2.08 -7.23
C LEU A 260 -5.81 0.94 -7.57
N VAL A 261 -7.01 0.96 -6.98
CA VAL A 261 -8.11 0.05 -7.35
C VAL A 261 -8.52 0.28 -8.81
N ALA A 262 -8.74 1.55 -9.21
CA ALA A 262 -9.09 1.91 -10.58
C ALA A 262 -8.01 1.53 -11.60
N PHE A 263 -6.74 1.75 -11.27
CA PHE A 263 -5.59 1.39 -12.10
C PHE A 263 -5.47 -0.13 -12.27
N SER A 264 -5.61 -0.87 -11.17
CA SER A 264 -5.57 -2.34 -11.19
C SER A 264 -6.72 -2.94 -11.98
N ALA A 265 -7.92 -2.34 -11.89
CA ALA A 265 -9.06 -2.73 -12.72
C ALA A 265 -8.79 -2.43 -14.21
N ALA A 266 -8.22 -1.27 -14.54
CA ALA A 266 -7.86 -0.90 -15.89
C ALA A 266 -6.86 -1.88 -16.54
N ARG A 267 -5.84 -2.32 -15.79
CA ARG A 267 -4.92 -3.40 -16.21
C ARG A 267 -5.62 -4.72 -16.52
N LEU A 268 -6.79 -4.96 -15.94
CA LEU A 268 -7.60 -6.16 -16.17
C LEU A 268 -8.69 -5.96 -17.22
N GLY A 269 -8.63 -4.85 -17.98
CA GLY A 269 -9.57 -4.53 -19.05
C GLY A 269 -10.77 -3.68 -18.61
N ARG A 270 -10.71 -3.06 -17.43
CA ARG A 270 -11.77 -2.19 -16.89
C ARG A 270 -11.33 -0.73 -16.71
N PRO A 271 -11.18 0.06 -17.80
CA PRO A 271 -10.56 1.38 -17.77
C PRO A 271 -11.49 2.53 -17.33
N ASP A 272 -12.77 2.25 -17.11
CA ASP A 272 -13.89 3.18 -16.87
C ASP A 272 -14.30 3.26 -15.38
N VAL A 273 -13.50 2.73 -14.45
CA VAL A 273 -13.76 2.89 -13.01
C VAL A 273 -13.62 4.37 -12.64
N ALA A 274 -14.74 4.97 -12.20
CA ALA A 274 -14.76 6.33 -11.70
C ALA A 274 -14.19 6.38 -10.27
N VAL A 275 -13.63 7.52 -9.88
CA VAL A 275 -13.15 7.75 -8.50
C VAL A 275 -14.06 8.74 -7.81
N TYR A 276 -14.63 8.35 -6.66
CA TYR A 276 -15.29 9.28 -5.76
C TYR A 276 -14.24 10.02 -4.94
N ASP A 277 -13.90 11.20 -5.42
CA ASP A 277 -12.69 11.93 -5.06
C ASP A 277 -12.73 12.48 -3.63
N GLY A 278 -13.88 13.03 -3.22
CA GLY A 278 -14.11 13.48 -1.84
C GLY A 278 -14.09 12.34 -0.82
N SER A 279 -14.41 11.12 -1.25
CA SER A 279 -14.22 9.88 -0.48
C SER A 279 -14.87 9.94 0.92
N MET A 280 -14.37 9.17 1.90
CA MET A 280 -14.92 9.16 3.27
C MET A 280 -14.84 10.52 3.96
N THR A 281 -13.81 11.33 3.67
CA THR A 281 -13.65 12.66 4.27
C THR A 281 -14.84 13.56 3.93
N GLU A 282 -15.21 13.65 2.65
CA GLU A 282 -16.41 14.39 2.23
C GLU A 282 -17.69 13.75 2.75
N TRP A 283 -17.82 12.43 2.58
CA TRP A 283 -19.04 11.70 2.91
C TRP A 283 -19.45 11.86 4.39
N VAL A 284 -18.47 11.76 5.29
CA VAL A 284 -18.66 11.96 6.73
C VAL A 284 -18.98 13.41 7.05
N ALA A 285 -18.26 14.37 6.45
CA ALA A 285 -18.49 15.80 6.67
C ALA A 285 -19.90 16.24 6.27
N GLN A 286 -20.48 15.61 5.24
CA GLN A 286 -21.86 15.85 4.80
C GLN A 286 -22.91 15.12 5.65
N GLY A 287 -22.51 14.38 6.69
CA GLY A 287 -23.43 13.68 7.59
C GLY A 287 -24.16 12.51 6.92
N ARG A 288 -23.66 12.00 5.79
CA ARG A 288 -24.33 10.94 5.02
C ARG A 288 -24.36 9.61 5.79
N PRO A 289 -25.31 8.69 5.46
CA PRO A 289 -25.45 7.42 6.15
C PRO A 289 -24.19 6.54 6.02
N LEU A 290 -23.93 5.72 7.03
CA LEU A 290 -22.86 4.72 7.01
C LEU A 290 -23.42 3.38 7.47
N GLU A 291 -22.90 2.31 6.90
CA GLU A 291 -23.14 0.94 7.33
C GLU A 291 -21.91 0.41 8.06
N THR A 292 -22.15 -0.34 9.12
CA THR A 292 -21.15 -1.22 9.72
C THR A 292 -21.52 -2.64 9.33
N THR A 293 -20.58 -3.41 8.83
CA THR A 293 -20.81 -4.85 8.76
C THR A 293 -20.74 -5.38 10.20
N PRO A 294 -21.83 -5.97 10.75
CA PRO A 294 -21.69 -6.77 11.97
C PRO A 294 -20.62 -7.82 11.70
N ASP A 295 -19.85 -8.22 12.72
CA ASP A 295 -18.79 -9.22 12.59
C ASP A 295 -19.20 -10.29 11.58
N ARG A 296 -18.62 -10.26 10.36
CA ARG A 296 -18.33 -11.53 9.71
C ARG A 296 -17.48 -12.21 10.76
N PRO A 297 -17.89 -13.34 11.36
CA PRO A 297 -17.08 -13.94 12.39
C PRO A 297 -15.68 -14.05 11.80
N ALA A 298 -14.72 -13.39 12.44
CA ALA A 298 -13.38 -13.95 12.41
C ALA A 298 -13.57 -15.43 12.79
N PRO A 299 -12.84 -16.37 12.17
CA PRO A 299 -12.76 -17.70 12.78
C PRO A 299 -12.53 -17.52 14.29
N PRO A 300 -13.29 -18.25 15.12
CA PRO A 300 -13.73 -17.77 16.42
C PRO A 300 -12.55 -17.44 17.34
N ARG A 301 -12.38 -16.16 17.67
CA ARG A 301 -11.58 -15.73 18.82
C ARG A 301 -12.50 -15.55 20.01
N THR A 302 -12.49 -16.50 20.93
CA THR A 302 -13.20 -16.40 22.20
C THR A 302 -12.54 -15.34 23.07
N LEU A 303 -13.19 -14.19 23.25
CA LEU A 303 -12.81 -13.19 24.24
C LEU A 303 -14.04 -12.86 25.10
N VAL A 304 -13.99 -13.31 26.35
CA VAL A 304 -14.92 -12.95 27.42
C VAL A 304 -14.68 -11.47 27.78
N ARG A 305 -15.74 -10.65 27.81
CA ARG A 305 -15.67 -9.26 28.31
C ARG A 305 -15.99 -9.22 29.81
N PRO A 306 -15.21 -8.51 30.65
CA PRO A 306 -15.70 -7.99 31.92
C PRO A 306 -16.09 -6.51 31.80
N ASP A 307 -17.20 -6.17 32.46
CA ASP A 307 -17.63 -4.82 32.78
C ASP A 307 -16.69 -4.17 33.80
N THR A 308 -15.82 -3.24 33.39
CA THR A 308 -15.31 -2.17 34.26
C THR A 308 -14.81 -1.00 33.42
N ARG A 309 -15.08 0.22 33.91
CA ARG A 309 -14.73 1.49 33.26
C ARG A 309 -13.20 1.65 33.23
N TYR A 310 -12.64 1.74 32.03
CA TYR A 310 -11.22 2.01 31.78
C TYR A 310 -10.87 3.47 32.09
N ASP A 311 -9.82 3.69 32.88
CA ASP A 311 -9.19 4.99 33.11
C ASP A 311 -7.85 5.02 32.35
N PRO A 312 -7.69 5.84 31.29
CA PRO A 312 -6.49 5.89 30.45
C PRO A 312 -5.25 6.48 31.16
N HIS A 313 -5.36 6.96 32.40
CA HIS A 313 -4.28 7.72 33.04
C HIS A 313 -3.36 6.90 33.98
N GLN A 314 -3.53 5.59 34.10
CA GLN A 314 -2.69 4.77 35.00
C GLN A 314 -1.26 4.49 34.50
N HIS A 315 -0.92 4.82 33.24
CA HIS A 315 0.43 4.58 32.71
C HIS A 315 1.43 5.73 32.94
N ARG A 316 1.08 6.81 33.67
CA ARG A 316 1.96 7.98 33.79
C ARG A 316 3.16 7.82 34.74
N ASP A 317 3.24 6.73 35.51
CA ASP A 317 4.31 6.51 36.49
C ASP A 317 5.08 5.20 36.27
N ARG A 318 5.56 4.93 35.04
CA ARG A 318 6.69 3.99 34.88
C ARG A 318 7.99 4.81 34.94
N PRO A 319 8.93 4.50 35.85
CA PRO A 319 10.21 5.18 35.90
C PRO A 319 10.94 4.96 34.58
N ASP A 320 11.60 6.02 34.12
CA ASP A 320 12.52 6.04 32.98
C ASP A 320 13.53 4.91 33.15
N THR A 321 13.24 3.78 32.51
CA THR A 321 14.14 2.65 32.42
C THR A 321 14.78 2.78 31.05
N THR A 322 16.07 3.09 31.04
CA THR A 322 16.97 2.85 29.91
C THR A 322 16.86 1.36 29.56
N GLY A 323 15.84 0.99 28.79
CA GLY A 323 15.52 -0.39 28.45
C GLY A 323 16.29 -0.79 27.20
N GLY A 324 16.95 -1.95 27.23
CA GLY A 324 17.58 -2.51 26.04
C GLY A 324 16.60 -2.67 24.86
N ILE A 325 17.16 -2.77 23.66
CA ILE A 325 16.42 -3.01 22.41
C ILE A 325 16.70 -4.44 21.99
N MET A 326 15.66 -5.23 21.70
CA MET A 326 15.80 -6.58 21.16
C MET A 326 15.20 -6.69 19.75
N TYR A 327 15.68 -7.66 18.98
CA TYR A 327 14.97 -8.11 17.78
C TYR A 327 13.87 -9.07 18.17
N PHE A 328 12.63 -8.73 17.84
CA PHE A 328 11.46 -9.59 18.02
C PHE A 328 10.93 -10.03 16.67
N ILE A 329 10.81 -11.35 16.51
CA ILE A 329 10.49 -11.97 15.23
C ILE A 329 9.37 -12.99 15.44
N VAL A 330 8.41 -12.99 14.50
CA VAL A 330 7.34 -13.97 14.44
C VAL A 330 7.26 -14.53 13.03
N VAL A 331 7.35 -15.85 12.89
CA VAL A 331 7.35 -16.55 11.60
C VAL A 331 6.21 -17.55 11.54
N LYS A 332 5.45 -17.57 10.44
CA LYS A 332 4.40 -18.55 10.16
C LYS A 332 4.84 -19.52 9.08
N PHE A 333 4.86 -20.80 9.41
CA PHE A 333 5.20 -21.91 8.53
C PHE A 333 3.94 -22.70 8.17
N ARG A 334 3.59 -22.75 6.88
CA ARG A 334 2.57 -23.70 6.39
C ARG A 334 3.24 -25.00 6.00
N VAL A 335 3.10 -26.01 6.85
CA VAL A 335 3.74 -27.33 6.74
C VAL A 335 2.88 -28.26 5.88
N LYS A 336 3.50 -29.06 5.02
CA LYS A 336 2.76 -30.06 4.22
C LYS A 336 2.03 -31.05 5.14
N PRO A 337 0.83 -31.54 4.77
CA PRO A 337 0.04 -32.39 5.65
C PRO A 337 0.79 -33.62 6.18
N GLU A 338 1.63 -34.23 5.35
CA GLU A 338 2.47 -35.38 5.70
C GLU A 338 3.59 -35.08 6.71
N ALA A 339 3.98 -33.82 6.86
CA ALA A 339 5.03 -33.38 7.79
C ALA A 339 4.47 -32.70 9.04
N ALA A 340 3.19 -32.33 9.05
CA ALA A 340 2.60 -31.48 10.09
C ALA A 340 2.68 -32.11 11.50
N GLU A 341 2.33 -33.40 11.65
CA GLU A 341 2.41 -34.07 12.96
C GLU A 341 3.86 -34.24 13.46
N ALA A 342 4.79 -34.47 12.54
CA ALA A 342 6.21 -34.66 12.86
C ALA A 342 6.98 -33.34 12.96
N TRP A 343 6.34 -32.19 12.74
CA TRP A 343 7.02 -30.90 12.65
C TRP A 343 7.86 -30.56 13.89
N PRO A 344 7.40 -30.78 15.13
CA PRO A 344 8.23 -30.53 16.33
C PRO A 344 9.53 -31.34 16.36
N GLU A 345 9.50 -32.57 15.82
CA GLU A 345 10.66 -33.43 15.70
C GLU A 345 11.60 -32.95 14.59
N ILE A 346 11.02 -32.54 13.44
CA ILE A 346 11.75 -32.03 12.27
C ILE A 346 12.54 -30.76 12.62
N VAL A 347 11.97 -29.87 13.42
CA VAL A 347 12.60 -28.58 13.77
C VAL A 347 13.47 -28.66 15.02
N ARG A 348 13.57 -29.81 15.69
CA ARG A 348 14.23 -29.91 17.00
C ARG A 348 15.69 -29.51 16.94
N ASP A 349 16.46 -30.06 16.02
CA ASP A 349 17.91 -29.80 15.95
C ASP A 349 18.17 -28.31 15.63
N PHE A 350 17.35 -27.71 14.75
CA PHE A 350 17.40 -26.27 14.46
C PHE A 350 17.05 -25.43 15.68
N THR A 351 16.02 -25.83 16.43
CA THR A 351 15.57 -25.14 17.65
C THR A 351 16.61 -25.21 18.76
N GLU A 352 17.17 -26.39 19.01
CA GLU A 352 18.20 -26.59 20.05
C GLU A 352 19.49 -25.86 19.71
N ALA A 353 19.90 -25.88 18.44
CA ALA A 353 21.08 -25.13 17.99
C ALA A 353 20.89 -23.61 18.12
N THR A 354 19.71 -23.09 17.78
CA THR A 354 19.40 -21.65 17.89
C THR A 354 19.35 -21.20 19.34
N ARG A 355 18.72 -21.98 20.23
CA ARG A 355 18.66 -21.69 21.66
C ARG A 355 20.04 -21.72 22.35
N ALA A 356 21.02 -22.37 21.74
CA ALA A 356 22.40 -22.40 22.23
C ALA A 356 23.24 -21.20 21.74
N GLU A 357 22.71 -20.36 20.84
CA GLU A 357 23.43 -19.20 20.32
C GLU A 357 23.59 -18.11 21.37
N PRO A 358 24.80 -17.50 21.48
CA PRO A 358 24.97 -16.28 22.27
C PRO A 358 24.01 -15.19 21.80
N GLY A 359 23.19 -14.67 22.71
CA GLY A 359 22.25 -13.60 22.42
C GLY A 359 20.87 -14.06 21.92
N ASN A 360 20.59 -15.36 21.80
CA ASN A 360 19.19 -15.83 21.69
C ASN A 360 18.48 -15.61 23.05
N LEU A 361 17.34 -14.91 23.02
CA LEU A 361 16.53 -14.67 24.22
C LEU A 361 15.45 -15.75 24.37
N TRP A 362 14.75 -16.07 23.29
CA TRP A 362 13.83 -17.21 23.18
C TRP A 362 13.65 -17.63 21.73
N PHE A 363 13.12 -18.85 21.56
CA PHE A 363 12.85 -19.46 20.26
C PHE A 363 11.80 -20.56 20.45
N ASP A 364 10.53 -20.19 20.29
CA ASP A 364 9.39 -20.98 20.73
C ASP A 364 8.39 -21.26 19.61
N TRP A 365 8.05 -22.55 19.46
CA TRP A 365 7.10 -23.02 18.48
C TRP A 365 5.71 -23.20 19.08
N SER A 366 4.70 -22.78 18.35
CA SER A 366 3.29 -23.02 18.63
C SER A 366 2.61 -23.59 17.39
N ARG A 367 1.67 -24.52 17.57
CA ARG A 367 0.80 -24.98 16.47
C ARG A 367 -0.49 -24.18 16.50
N SER A 368 -0.95 -23.71 15.34
CA SER A 368 -2.24 -23.05 15.23
C SER A 368 -3.36 -24.01 15.64
N LEU A 369 -4.32 -23.50 16.41
CA LEU A 369 -5.52 -24.24 16.79
C LEU A 369 -6.56 -24.28 15.66
N GLU A 370 -6.46 -23.36 14.69
CA GLU A 370 -7.39 -23.22 13.57
C GLU A 370 -6.93 -23.98 12.33
N ASP A 371 -5.63 -23.93 12.01
CA ASP A 371 -5.02 -24.66 10.91
C ASP A 371 -3.95 -25.62 11.47
N PRO A 372 -4.21 -26.93 11.55
CA PRO A 372 -3.24 -27.89 12.08
C PRO A 372 -1.97 -27.98 11.21
N HIS A 373 -1.96 -27.38 10.02
CA HIS A 373 -0.80 -27.31 9.15
C HIS A 373 -0.01 -26.00 9.30
N GLU A 374 -0.45 -25.07 10.15
CA GLU A 374 0.29 -23.83 10.44
C GLU A 374 1.02 -23.94 11.79
N TYR A 375 2.35 -23.76 11.74
CA TYR A 375 3.20 -23.56 12.91
C TYR A 375 3.67 -22.12 12.97
N VAL A 376 3.70 -21.56 14.18
CA VAL A 376 4.17 -20.20 14.46
C VAL A 376 5.42 -20.32 15.32
N LEU A 377 6.52 -19.75 14.85
CA LEU A 377 7.75 -19.53 15.60
C LEU A 377 7.73 -18.11 16.14
N VAL A 378 7.94 -17.95 17.45
CA VAL A 378 8.19 -16.66 18.10
C VAL A 378 9.62 -16.71 18.62
N GLU A 379 10.46 -15.81 18.15
CA GLU A 379 11.89 -15.78 18.48
C GLU A 379 12.33 -14.35 18.81
N ALA A 380 13.37 -14.23 19.63
CA ALA A 380 14.00 -12.95 19.90
C ALA A 380 15.51 -13.06 20.14
N PHE A 381 16.22 -11.99 19.77
CA PHE A 381 17.65 -11.86 19.92
C PHE A 381 18.01 -10.54 20.60
N ALA A 382 19.06 -10.57 21.42
CA ALA A 382 19.48 -9.47 22.27
C ALA A 382 19.88 -8.20 21.49
N ASP A 383 20.40 -8.35 20.28
CA ASP A 383 20.89 -7.24 19.44
C ASP A 383 21.04 -7.64 17.96
N ASP A 384 21.47 -6.68 17.14
CA ASP A 384 21.75 -6.84 15.70
C ASP A 384 22.80 -7.91 15.42
N ASP A 385 23.83 -8.00 16.25
CA ASP A 385 24.95 -8.93 16.04
C ASP A 385 24.50 -10.38 16.30
N ALA A 386 23.69 -10.60 17.34
CA ALA A 386 23.08 -11.89 17.64
C ALA A 386 22.11 -12.34 16.54
N ALA A 387 21.24 -11.45 16.06
CA ALA A 387 20.33 -11.75 14.96
C ALA A 387 21.07 -12.04 13.64
N ALA A 388 22.13 -11.27 13.34
CA ALA A 388 22.96 -11.51 12.16
C ALA A 388 23.77 -12.81 12.26
N ALA A 389 24.30 -13.13 13.44
CA ALA A 389 24.99 -14.38 13.71
C ALA A 389 24.07 -15.58 13.52
N HIS A 390 22.81 -15.48 13.97
CA HIS A 390 21.79 -16.51 13.75
C HIS A 390 21.56 -16.82 12.28
N VAL A 391 21.27 -15.80 11.46
CA VAL A 391 21.04 -15.96 10.01
C VAL A 391 22.30 -16.48 9.29
N GLY A 392 23.48 -16.16 9.81
CA GLY A 392 24.78 -16.64 9.31
C GLY A 392 25.18 -18.04 9.79
N SER A 393 24.40 -18.69 10.64
CA SER A 393 24.80 -19.94 11.30
C SER A 393 24.71 -21.16 10.38
N ALA A 394 25.44 -22.23 10.73
CA ALA A 394 25.40 -23.48 9.99
C ALA A 394 24.03 -24.16 10.04
N HIS A 395 23.34 -24.10 11.18
CA HIS A 395 22.01 -24.71 11.31
C HIS A 395 20.93 -23.91 10.56
N PHE A 396 21.09 -22.58 10.42
CA PHE A 396 20.23 -21.78 9.55
C PHE A 396 20.45 -22.11 8.07
N ALA A 397 21.69 -22.38 7.66
CA ALA A 397 21.97 -22.90 6.31
C ALA A 397 21.30 -24.26 6.06
N THR A 398 21.44 -25.22 6.97
CA THR A 398 20.75 -26.52 6.89
C THR A 398 19.23 -26.35 6.81
N MET A 399 18.66 -25.49 7.66
CA MET A 399 17.23 -25.18 7.66
C MET A 399 16.75 -24.69 6.29
N ARG A 400 17.48 -23.77 5.65
CA ARG A 400 17.13 -23.24 4.32
C ARG A 400 17.12 -24.30 3.21
N GLU A 401 17.92 -25.35 3.33
CA GLU A 401 17.94 -26.46 2.37
C GLU A 401 16.80 -27.47 2.64
N GLU A 402 16.52 -27.70 3.93
CA GLU A 402 15.68 -28.79 4.39
C GLU A 402 14.19 -28.44 4.54
N PHE A 403 13.88 -27.24 5.04
CA PHE A 403 12.52 -26.87 5.35
C PHE A 403 11.64 -26.69 4.11
N PRO A 404 12.09 -26.06 3.00
CA PRO A 404 11.26 -25.86 1.80
C PRO A 404 10.63 -27.16 1.26
N GLN A 405 11.31 -28.29 1.41
CA GLN A 405 10.83 -29.61 0.97
C GLN A 405 9.58 -30.06 1.74
N ARG A 406 9.37 -29.52 2.94
CA ARG A 406 8.33 -29.88 3.91
C ARG A 406 7.26 -28.79 4.07
N LEU A 407 7.37 -27.69 3.34
CA LEU A 407 6.44 -26.55 3.40
C LEU A 407 5.52 -26.49 2.17
N GLN A 408 4.30 -25.99 2.38
CA GLN A 408 3.31 -25.74 1.33
C GLN A 408 3.55 -24.41 0.60
N SER A 409 4.16 -23.46 1.29
CA SER A 409 4.45 -22.12 0.79
C SER A 409 5.65 -21.53 1.53
N THR A 410 6.23 -20.47 0.97
CA THR A 410 7.23 -19.65 1.68
C THR A 410 6.66 -19.20 3.04
N PRO A 411 7.44 -19.31 4.14
CA PRO A 411 7.02 -18.81 5.45
C PRO A 411 6.79 -17.29 5.43
N ARG A 412 5.84 -16.81 6.22
CA ARG A 412 5.58 -15.36 6.40
C ARG A 412 6.25 -14.87 7.67
N ILE A 413 6.88 -13.71 7.65
CA ILE A 413 7.70 -13.23 8.77
C ILE A 413 7.36 -11.78 9.13
N ILE A 414 7.34 -11.47 10.43
CA ILE A 414 7.45 -10.12 10.97
C ILE A 414 8.76 -10.06 11.75
N SER A 415 9.63 -9.10 11.46
CA SER A 415 10.90 -8.87 12.19
C SER A 415 11.05 -7.39 12.49
N ARG A 416 11.12 -7.03 13.77
CA ARG A 416 11.20 -5.63 14.23
C ARG A 416 12.10 -5.50 15.45
N LYS A 417 12.77 -4.35 15.58
CA LYS A 417 13.38 -3.95 16.85
C LYS A 417 12.29 -3.43 17.77
N ILE A 418 12.28 -3.87 19.02
CA ILE A 418 11.35 -3.39 20.04
C ILE A 418 12.10 -3.05 21.33
N GLU A 419 11.57 -2.09 22.09
CA GLU A 419 12.06 -1.75 23.41
C GLU A 419 11.67 -2.85 24.40
N GLY A 420 12.65 -3.32 25.19
CA GLY A 420 12.50 -4.40 26.14
C GLY A 420 13.60 -5.46 26.00
N GLU A 421 13.89 -6.13 27.10
CA GLU A 421 14.90 -7.21 27.19
C GLU A 421 14.26 -8.58 27.49
N GLY A 422 12.93 -8.64 27.59
CA GLY A 422 12.22 -9.83 28.05
C GLY A 422 10.70 -9.70 28.11
N TRP A 423 10.08 -10.69 28.72
CA TRP A 423 8.64 -10.72 28.96
C TRP A 423 8.27 -9.92 30.22
N ASP A 424 7.33 -8.99 30.09
CA ASP A 424 6.75 -8.27 31.22
C ASP A 424 5.76 -9.16 31.99
N ALA A 425 5.66 -8.95 33.30
CA ALA A 425 4.58 -9.52 34.09
C ALA A 425 3.25 -8.89 33.65
N MET A 426 2.25 -9.73 33.37
CA MET A 426 0.92 -9.29 33.00
C MET A 426 0.23 -8.66 34.22
N GLY A 427 -0.09 -7.37 34.15
CA GLY A 427 -0.70 -6.63 35.27
C GLY A 427 -2.16 -6.99 35.49
N GLU A 428 -2.85 -7.43 34.44
CA GLU A 428 -4.29 -7.69 34.39
C GLU A 428 -4.67 -9.05 34.97
N LEU A 429 -3.70 -9.95 35.14
CA LEU A 429 -3.91 -11.30 35.69
C LEU A 429 -2.72 -11.66 36.58
N GLN A 430 -2.93 -11.54 37.89
CA GLN A 430 -1.99 -12.00 38.89
C GLN A 430 -2.48 -13.34 39.45
N VAL A 431 -1.56 -14.27 39.63
CA VAL A 431 -1.82 -15.58 40.26
C VAL A 431 -1.23 -15.53 41.66
N ASP A 432 -2.04 -15.78 42.68
CA ASP A 432 -1.63 -15.85 44.09
C ASP A 432 -0.84 -17.12 44.43
#